data_AF-A0A1H3HBB1-F1
#
_entry.id   AF-A0A1H3HBB1-F1
#
_cell.length_a   1.000
_cell.length_b   1.000
_cell.length_c   1.000
_cell.angle_alpha   90.00
_cell.angle_beta   90.00
_cell.angle_gamma   90.00
#
_symmetry.space_group_name_H-M   'P 1'
#
loop_
_entity.id
_entity.type
_entity.pdbx_description
1 polymer ?
#
loop_
_entity_poly.entity_id
_entity_poly.type
_entity_poly.pdbx_seq_one_letter_code
_entity_poly.pdbx_strand_id
1 'polypeptide(L)'
;MKKMLKPLIASICVSLGVSFIGSPLANAMNNTLSNNSTVEEGTGLIQIGFNNPESANPTDAEIVTESEKLAGVSETVMTLFEQIPDGIIDAEEGVKWLNENKGQEFNGYKFVVNDELVSLVEIKDKLTQESFWSCSTAIVSAIAMNALPWAKILKIKKAIQIMGGTKTVVNAITTAFKHQRNLGYSRANAIKRALNVTKKALPAEYVKYWMEFFSLGGVVKGCF
;
A
#
# COMPACT_ATOMS: atom_id res chain seq x y z
N MET A 1 32.05 51.28 -42.40
CA MET A 1 31.16 51.02 -43.55
C MET A 1 31.79 49.99 -44.47
N LYS A 2 30.97 49.08 -45.04
CA LYS A 2 31.26 47.92 -45.92
C LYS A 2 31.70 46.65 -45.14
N LYS A 3 30.76 45.74 -44.85
CA LYS A 3 30.14 44.66 -45.70
C LYS A 3 30.98 43.39 -45.62
N MET A 4 30.53 42.41 -44.84
CA MET A 4 29.74 41.23 -45.27
C MET A 4 30.61 40.06 -45.72
N LEU A 5 30.56 38.96 -44.98
CA LEU A 5 30.49 37.62 -45.59
C LEU A 5 29.83 36.61 -44.63
N LYS A 6 28.63 36.17 -45.02
CA LYS A 6 28.03 34.87 -44.63
C LYS A 6 28.21 33.92 -45.82
N PRO A 7 28.34 32.61 -45.54
CA PRO A 7 27.41 31.62 -46.10
C PRO A 7 26.90 30.73 -44.94
N LEU A 8 25.60 30.44 -44.71
CA LEU A 8 24.59 29.73 -45.51
C LEU A 8 25.08 28.39 -46.05
N ILE A 9 24.67 27.28 -45.42
CA ILE A 9 24.24 26.01 -46.05
C ILE A 9 23.48 25.14 -45.02
N ALA A 10 22.25 24.77 -45.42
CA ALA A 10 21.40 23.59 -45.13
C ALA A 10 21.29 23.06 -43.68
N SER A 11 20.12 23.09 -43.03
CA SER A 11 18.86 22.37 -43.37
C SER A 11 19.04 20.87 -43.58
N ILE A 12 19.06 20.10 -42.48
CA ILE A 12 18.53 18.73 -42.46
C ILE A 12 17.63 18.60 -41.24
N CYS A 13 16.32 18.64 -41.52
CA CYS A 13 15.27 18.11 -40.67
C CYS A 13 15.34 16.58 -40.76
N VAL A 14 15.61 15.90 -39.64
CA VAL A 14 15.13 14.52 -39.46
C VAL A 14 14.36 14.48 -38.16
N SER A 15 13.07 14.70 -38.31
CA SER A 15 12.03 14.24 -37.41
C SER A 15 12.08 12.71 -37.36
N LEU A 16 12.62 12.14 -36.29
CA LEU A 16 12.28 10.78 -35.88
C LEU A 16 11.38 10.90 -34.66
N GLY A 17 10.08 10.80 -34.93
CA GLY A 17 9.07 10.58 -33.92
C GLY A 17 9.33 9.24 -33.25
N VAL A 18 9.58 9.28 -31.94
CA VAL A 18 9.38 8.10 -31.10
C VAL A 18 7.94 8.17 -30.64
N SER A 19 7.07 7.54 -31.42
CA SER A 19 5.78 7.08 -30.92
C SER A 19 6.05 6.17 -29.73
N PHE A 20 5.75 6.64 -28.52
CA PHE A 20 5.63 5.76 -27.36
C PHE A 20 4.37 4.92 -27.59
N ILE A 21 4.58 3.77 -28.22
CA ILE A 21 3.61 2.69 -28.33
C ILE A 21 3.35 2.21 -26.91
N GLY A 22 2.08 2.15 -26.54
CA GLY A 22 1.62 1.71 -25.24
C GLY A 22 2.23 0.37 -24.83
N SER A 23 2.71 0.31 -23.60
CA SER A 23 3.16 -0.92 -22.97
C SER A 23 2.03 -1.95 -22.94
N PRO A 24 2.25 -3.19 -23.42
CA PRO A 24 1.27 -4.26 -23.28
C PRO A 24 1.38 -4.83 -21.86
N LEU A 25 0.64 -4.25 -20.91
CA LEU A 25 0.43 -4.85 -19.59
C LEU A 25 -0.83 -5.73 -19.56
N ALA A 26 -1.19 -6.28 -20.72
CA ALA A 26 -2.32 -7.19 -20.92
C ALA A 26 -1.88 -8.37 -21.79
N ASN A 27 -1.02 -9.24 -21.24
CA ASN A 27 -0.93 -10.65 -21.64
C ASN A 27 0.05 -11.41 -20.74
N ALA A 28 -0.42 -11.74 -19.53
CA ALA A 28 0.12 -12.83 -18.73
C ALA A 28 -0.97 -13.37 -17.81
N MET A 29 -2.11 -13.72 -18.40
CA MET A 29 -3.11 -14.59 -17.76
C MET A 29 -3.46 -15.67 -18.77
N ASN A 30 -2.54 -16.60 -18.96
CA ASN A 30 -2.91 -17.89 -19.50
C ASN A 30 -2.13 -18.98 -18.78
N ASN A 31 -2.94 -19.91 -18.27
CA ASN A 31 -2.67 -21.30 -17.95
C ASN A 31 -2.30 -21.74 -16.53
N THR A 32 -3.14 -22.73 -16.14
CA THR A 32 -2.91 -23.89 -15.29
C THR A 32 -3.09 -23.71 -13.79
N LEU A 33 -4.37 -23.84 -13.38
CA LEU A 33 -4.70 -24.54 -12.14
C LEU A 33 -4.07 -25.94 -12.19
N SER A 34 -3.09 -26.18 -11.33
CA SER A 34 -2.85 -27.50 -10.77
C SER A 34 -2.96 -27.37 -9.27
N ASN A 35 -3.93 -28.08 -8.71
CA ASN A 35 -4.12 -28.17 -7.27
C ASN A 35 -2.98 -28.97 -6.65
N ASN A 36 -2.62 -28.56 -5.44
CA ASN A 36 -1.73 -29.20 -4.48
C ASN A 36 -0.25 -28.76 -4.54
N SER A 37 0.14 -27.88 -3.61
CA SER A 37 1.52 -27.81 -3.15
C SER A 37 1.52 -27.94 -1.63
N THR A 38 1.76 -29.17 -1.17
CA THR A 38 2.39 -29.44 0.12
C THR A 38 3.75 -28.73 0.14
N VAL A 39 3.98 -27.90 1.15
CA VAL A 39 5.30 -27.41 1.50
C VAL A 39 5.57 -27.88 2.91
N GLU A 40 6.37 -28.94 3.03
CA GLU A 40 6.95 -29.37 4.30
C GLU A 40 8.10 -28.42 4.69
N GLU A 41 7.88 -27.84 5.87
CA GLU A 41 8.77 -27.46 6.97
C GLU A 41 10.20 -26.95 6.72
N GLY A 42 10.41 -25.74 7.25
CA GLY A 42 11.72 -25.20 7.57
C GLY A 42 11.64 -23.78 8.10
N THR A 43 11.31 -23.64 9.39
CA THR A 43 11.33 -22.41 10.22
C THR A 43 10.08 -21.51 10.20
N GLY A 44 9.16 -21.83 11.13
CA GLY A 44 8.49 -20.87 12.01
C GLY A 44 7.77 -19.67 11.38
N LEU A 45 6.75 -19.91 10.55
CA LEU A 45 5.73 -18.91 10.25
C LEU A 45 4.44 -19.24 10.99
N ILE A 46 3.94 -18.27 11.75
CA ILE A 46 2.64 -18.32 12.42
C ILE A 46 1.57 -18.62 11.36
N GLN A 47 0.98 -19.82 11.40
CA GLN A 47 -0.19 -20.14 10.59
C GLN A 47 -1.39 -19.36 11.15
N ILE A 48 -1.78 -18.31 10.43
CA ILE A 48 -3.07 -17.66 10.64
C ILE A 48 -4.12 -18.50 9.90
N GLY A 49 -4.70 -19.47 10.61
CA GLY A 49 -5.81 -20.27 10.11
C GLY A 49 -7.07 -19.40 10.00
N PHE A 50 -7.54 -19.16 8.78
CA PHE A 50 -8.83 -18.53 8.52
C PHE A 50 -9.74 -19.58 7.87
N ASN A 51 -10.47 -20.34 8.70
CA ASN A 51 -11.58 -21.14 8.21
C ASN A 51 -12.77 -20.20 7.98
N ASN A 52 -13.36 -20.20 6.77
CA ASN A 52 -14.61 -19.49 6.51
C ASN A 52 -15.54 -20.33 5.62
N PRO A 53 -16.85 -20.41 5.95
CA PRO A 53 -17.86 -21.03 5.11
C PRO A 53 -18.09 -20.27 3.80
N GLU A 54 -18.58 -21.02 2.81
CA GLU A 54 -18.94 -20.61 1.45
C GLU A 54 -20.00 -19.49 1.48
N SER A 55 -19.62 -18.26 1.07
CA SER A 55 -20.54 -17.12 1.01
C SER A 55 -21.06 -16.91 -0.41
N ALA A 56 -22.32 -16.47 -0.53
CA ALA A 56 -22.94 -16.06 -1.78
C ALA A 56 -22.04 -15.11 -2.60
N ASN A 57 -22.16 -15.19 -3.92
CA ASN A 57 -21.36 -14.39 -4.86
C ASN A 57 -21.68 -12.89 -4.64
N PRO A 58 -20.68 -12.02 -4.40
CA PRO A 58 -20.92 -10.61 -4.12
C PRO A 58 -21.48 -9.86 -5.33
N THR A 59 -22.28 -8.82 -5.06
CA THR A 59 -22.80 -7.92 -6.10
C THR A 59 -21.73 -6.93 -6.57
N ASP A 60 -21.81 -6.45 -7.81
CA ASP A 60 -20.87 -5.44 -8.34
C ASP A 60 -20.83 -4.17 -7.48
N ALA A 61 -21.99 -3.74 -6.96
CA ALA A 61 -22.09 -2.58 -6.08
C ALA A 61 -21.34 -2.80 -4.75
N GLU A 62 -21.45 -3.99 -4.13
CA GLU A 62 -20.67 -4.34 -2.94
C GLU A 62 -19.17 -4.31 -3.22
N ILE A 63 -18.73 -4.85 -4.36
CA ILE A 63 -17.30 -4.93 -4.71
C ILE A 63 -16.71 -3.53 -4.89
N VAL A 64 -17.45 -2.62 -5.53
CA VAL A 64 -17.05 -1.22 -5.67
C VAL A 64 -16.90 -0.57 -4.30
N THR A 65 -17.92 -0.64 -3.44
CA THR A 65 -17.86 -0.05 -2.09
C THR A 65 -16.73 -0.65 -1.23
N GLU A 66 -16.52 -1.96 -1.27
CA GLU A 66 -15.42 -2.63 -0.56
C GLU A 66 -14.04 -2.15 -1.05
N SER A 67 -13.88 -1.99 -2.35
CA SER A 67 -12.62 -1.53 -2.95
C SER A 67 -12.32 -0.06 -2.66
N GLU A 68 -13.33 0.80 -2.58
CA GLU A 68 -13.18 2.21 -2.22
C GLU A 68 -12.77 2.36 -0.76
N LYS A 69 -13.37 1.54 0.13
CA LYS A 69 -12.96 1.45 1.53
C LYS A 69 -11.51 1.01 1.67
N LEU A 70 -11.09 -0.02 0.92
CA LEU A 70 -9.69 -0.46 0.87
C LEU A 70 -8.74 0.65 0.40
N ALA A 71 -9.18 1.41 -0.62
CA ALA A 71 -8.40 2.48 -1.21
C ALA A 71 -8.11 3.57 -0.19
N GLY A 72 -9.15 4.16 0.41
CA GLY A 72 -8.98 5.27 1.36
C GLY A 72 -8.14 4.90 2.57
N VAL A 73 -8.34 3.69 3.08
CA VAL A 73 -7.60 3.07 4.18
C VAL A 73 -6.11 2.99 3.89
N SER A 74 -5.77 2.32 2.78
CA SER A 74 -4.38 2.16 2.38
C SER A 74 -3.71 3.50 2.08
N GLU A 75 -4.43 4.40 1.41
CA GLU A 75 -3.93 5.69 0.98
C GLU A 75 -3.52 6.59 2.15
N THR A 76 -4.36 6.69 3.19
CA THR A 76 -4.09 7.57 4.33
C THR A 76 -2.76 7.27 5.02
N VAL A 77 -2.54 6.02 5.41
CA VAL A 77 -1.32 5.65 6.16
C VAL A 77 -0.09 5.58 5.27
N MET A 78 -0.22 5.04 4.05
CA MET A 78 0.90 4.98 3.12
C MET A 78 1.36 6.38 2.71
N THR A 79 0.44 7.32 2.52
CA THR A 79 0.79 8.72 2.20
C THR A 79 1.56 9.35 3.35
N LEU A 80 1.09 9.17 4.59
CA LEU A 80 1.80 9.69 5.76
C LEU A 80 3.22 9.11 5.87
N PHE A 81 3.40 7.81 5.63
CA PHE A 81 4.73 7.19 5.65
C PHE A 81 5.61 7.60 4.48
N GLU A 82 5.05 7.73 3.29
CA GLU A 82 5.75 8.15 2.07
C GLU A 82 6.32 9.57 2.22
N GLN A 83 5.56 10.46 2.86
CA GLN A 83 5.91 11.88 3.04
C GLN A 83 6.96 12.14 4.12
N ILE A 84 7.30 11.16 4.97
CA ILE A 84 8.40 11.29 5.94
C ILE A 84 9.66 11.74 5.17
N PRO A 85 10.38 12.80 5.56
CA PRO A 85 11.61 13.20 4.89
C PRO A 85 12.69 12.11 4.96
N ASP A 86 13.50 11.95 3.91
CA ASP A 86 14.60 10.96 3.89
C ASP A 86 15.70 11.24 4.92
N GLY A 87 15.80 12.48 5.42
CA GLY A 87 16.76 12.85 6.48
C GLY A 87 16.37 12.38 7.88
N ILE A 88 15.11 11.99 8.10
CA ILE A 88 14.64 11.52 9.41
C ILE A 88 14.92 10.03 9.52
N ILE A 89 16.03 9.71 10.20
CA ILE A 89 16.45 8.33 10.48
C ILE A 89 16.16 7.90 11.92
N ASP A 90 16.02 8.87 12.82
CA ASP A 90 15.76 8.64 14.25
C ASP A 90 14.26 8.50 14.53
N ALA A 91 13.91 7.62 15.48
CA ALA A 91 12.53 7.30 15.80
C ALA A 91 11.81 8.42 16.57
N GLU A 92 12.50 9.18 17.42
CA GLU A 92 11.93 10.31 18.16
C GLU A 92 11.60 11.45 17.20
N GLU A 93 12.53 11.79 16.31
CA GLU A 93 12.30 12.77 15.25
C GLU A 93 11.18 12.32 14.31
N GLY A 94 11.17 11.02 13.95
CA GLY A 94 10.11 10.39 13.17
C GLY A 94 8.73 10.55 13.79
N VAL A 95 8.60 10.22 15.08
CA VAL A 95 7.33 10.34 15.81
C VAL A 95 6.90 11.80 15.97
N LYS A 96 7.84 12.73 16.18
CA LYS A 96 7.53 14.16 16.19
C LYS A 96 6.93 14.58 14.84
N TRP A 97 7.60 14.24 13.75
CA TRP A 97 7.14 14.55 12.40
C TRP A 97 5.76 13.93 12.11
N LEU A 98 5.56 12.65 12.45
CA LEU A 98 4.26 11.97 12.27
C LEU A 98 3.13 12.70 13.00
N ASN A 99 3.38 13.19 14.22
CA ASN A 99 2.35 13.92 14.97
C ASN A 99 2.04 15.32 14.41
N GLU A 100 3.02 15.97 13.78
CA GLU A 100 2.87 17.28 13.15
C GLU A 100 2.17 17.20 11.77
N ASN A 101 2.26 16.06 11.09
CA ASN A 101 1.81 15.89 9.69
C ASN A 101 0.65 14.91 9.50
N LYS A 102 0.20 14.22 10.56
CA LYS A 102 -0.97 13.32 10.48
C LYS A 102 -2.27 14.09 10.25
N GLY A 103 -3.20 13.48 9.51
CA GLY A 103 -4.51 14.04 9.24
C GLY A 103 -5.51 13.84 10.39
N GLN A 104 -6.75 14.25 10.14
CA GLN A 104 -7.85 14.23 11.09
C GLN A 104 -8.29 12.81 11.48
N GLU A 105 -7.98 11.81 10.66
CA GLU A 105 -8.19 10.38 10.93
C GLU A 105 -7.48 9.91 12.22
N PHE A 106 -6.43 10.62 12.67
CA PHE A 106 -5.70 10.32 13.89
C PHE A 106 -6.13 11.21 15.07
N ASN A 107 -7.25 11.94 14.95
CA ASN A 107 -7.79 12.74 16.05
C ASN A 107 -8.11 11.86 17.25
N GLY A 108 -7.74 12.33 18.45
CA GLY A 108 -7.84 11.53 19.67
C GLY A 108 -6.68 10.55 19.86
N TYR A 109 -5.72 10.48 18.93
CA TYR A 109 -4.55 9.61 19.04
C TYR A 109 -3.23 10.39 18.94
N LYS A 110 -2.14 9.81 19.45
CA LYS A 110 -0.77 10.33 19.36
C LYS A 110 0.20 9.19 19.05
N PHE A 111 1.14 9.42 18.12
CA PHE A 111 2.28 8.53 17.95
C PHE A 111 3.26 8.75 19.11
N VAL A 112 3.72 7.66 19.70
CA VAL A 112 4.75 7.64 20.75
C VAL A 112 5.82 6.63 20.37
N VAL A 113 7.03 6.84 20.85
CA VAL A 113 8.13 5.89 20.69
C VAL A 113 8.56 5.41 22.07
N ASN A 114 8.77 4.10 22.21
CA ASN A 114 9.46 3.48 23.33
C ASN A 114 10.47 2.48 22.73
N ASP A 115 11.77 2.65 23.00
CA ASP A 115 12.83 1.77 22.51
C ASP A 115 12.74 1.47 20.99
N GLU A 116 12.68 2.52 20.17
CA GLU A 116 12.49 2.47 18.69
C GLU A 116 11.15 1.90 18.19
N LEU A 117 10.28 1.45 19.09
CA LEU A 117 8.95 0.97 18.75
C LEU A 117 7.95 2.12 18.75
N VAL A 118 7.43 2.42 17.57
CA VAL A 118 6.38 3.40 17.36
C VAL A 118 5.02 2.77 17.64
N SER A 119 4.27 3.38 18.54
CA SER A 119 2.90 2.98 18.89
C SER A 119 1.95 4.17 18.76
N LEU A 120 0.67 3.88 18.60
CA LEU A 120 -0.37 4.90 18.62
C LEU A 120 -1.19 4.77 19.91
N VAL A 121 -1.24 5.85 20.71
CA VAL A 121 -1.95 5.88 21.99
C VAL A 121 -3.11 6.86 21.96
N GLU A 122 -4.19 6.50 22.63
CA GLU A 122 -5.37 7.36 22.79
C GLU A 122 -5.08 8.52 23.77
N ILE A 123 -5.58 9.71 23.44
CA ILE A 123 -5.49 10.92 24.26
C ILE A 123 -6.79 11.03 25.07
N LYS A 124 -6.73 10.72 26.36
CA LYS A 124 -7.88 10.56 27.27
C LYS A 124 -8.80 11.79 27.41
N ASP A 125 -8.40 12.96 26.91
CA ASP A 125 -9.13 14.24 27.09
C ASP A 125 -9.70 14.82 25.79
N LYS A 126 -9.57 14.13 24.65
CA LYS A 126 -10.19 14.55 23.38
C LYS A 126 -11.38 13.65 23.06
N LEU A 127 -12.58 14.24 23.07
CA LEU A 127 -13.77 13.61 22.49
C LEU A 127 -13.42 13.12 21.08
N THR A 128 -13.45 11.81 20.87
CA THR A 128 -13.40 11.21 19.54
C THR A 128 -14.62 11.74 18.79
N GLN A 129 -14.44 12.73 17.91
CA GLN A 129 -15.53 13.11 17.02
C GLN A 129 -15.91 11.88 16.21
N GLU A 130 -17.13 11.39 16.44
CA GLU A 130 -17.77 10.31 15.71
C GLU A 130 -17.99 10.74 14.26
N SER A 131 -16.96 10.71 13.45
CA SER A 131 -17.11 10.82 11.99
C SER A 131 -15.78 10.53 11.32
N PHE A 132 -15.36 9.27 11.32
CA PHE A 132 -14.48 8.80 10.25
C PHE A 132 -14.87 7.39 9.88
N TRP A 133 -15.04 7.18 8.57
CA TRP A 133 -15.39 5.93 7.92
C TRP A 133 -14.77 4.73 8.65
N SER A 134 -15.60 3.74 9.02
CA SER A 134 -15.27 2.61 9.91
C SER A 134 -13.95 1.88 9.61
N CYS A 135 -13.49 2.01 8.37
CA CYS A 135 -12.30 1.40 7.82
C CYS A 135 -11.01 2.18 8.16
N SER A 136 -11.03 3.51 8.16
CA SER A 136 -9.86 4.32 8.54
C SER A 136 -9.53 4.11 10.01
N THR A 137 -10.55 4.04 10.86
CA THR A 137 -10.43 3.68 12.28
C THR A 137 -9.80 2.29 12.45
N ALA A 138 -10.04 1.35 11.54
CA ALA A 138 -9.45 0.02 11.61
C ALA A 138 -7.92 0.01 11.47
N ILE A 139 -7.34 0.87 10.62
CA ILE A 139 -5.87 0.97 10.53
C ILE A 139 -5.31 1.73 11.72
N VAL A 140 -5.94 2.85 12.10
CA VAL A 140 -5.53 3.62 13.28
C VAL A 140 -5.47 2.68 14.49
N SER A 141 -6.50 1.83 14.64
CA SER A 141 -6.53 0.73 15.62
C SER A 141 -5.48 -0.34 15.35
N ALA A 142 -5.23 -0.76 14.10
CA ALA A 142 -4.19 -1.75 13.79
C ALA A 142 -2.79 -1.27 14.19
N ILE A 143 -2.48 0.01 13.96
CA ILE A 143 -1.24 0.66 14.38
C ILE A 143 -1.23 0.84 15.90
N ALA A 144 -2.35 1.20 16.52
CA ALA A 144 -2.44 1.28 17.98
C ALA A 144 -2.22 -0.07 18.66
N MET A 145 -2.70 -1.16 18.05
CA MET A 145 -2.56 -2.52 18.57
C MET A 145 -1.18 -3.14 18.30
N ASN A 146 -0.38 -2.58 17.39
CA ASN A 146 0.92 -3.13 17.01
C ASN A 146 2.01 -2.07 17.17
N ALA A 147 2.93 -2.30 18.09
CA ALA A 147 4.15 -1.50 18.18
C ALA A 147 5.04 -1.81 16.95
N LEU A 148 5.29 -0.80 16.11
CA LEU A 148 6.06 -0.93 14.87
C LEU A 148 7.47 -0.39 15.06
N PRO A 149 8.53 -1.19 14.89
CA PRO A 149 9.88 -0.65 14.85
C PRO A 149 10.00 0.44 13.79
N TRP A 150 10.64 1.56 14.11
CA TRP A 150 10.83 2.68 13.20
C TRP A 150 11.48 2.27 11.88
N ALA A 151 12.47 1.38 11.94
CA ALA A 151 13.11 0.80 10.77
C ALA A 151 12.11 0.11 9.81
N LYS A 152 11.05 -0.53 10.34
CA LYS A 152 10.00 -1.13 9.49
C LYS A 152 9.19 -0.08 8.75
N ILE A 153 8.85 1.04 9.41
CA ILE A 153 8.14 2.17 8.78
C ILE A 153 8.98 2.72 7.62
N LEU A 154 10.29 2.92 7.82
CA LEU A 154 11.20 3.37 6.76
C LEU A 154 11.31 2.35 5.61
N LYS A 155 11.30 1.05 5.91
CA LYS A 155 11.28 -0.01 4.86
C LYS A 155 9.95 -0.03 4.09
N ILE A 156 8.82 0.20 4.75
CA ILE A 156 7.51 0.31 4.09
C ILE A 156 7.49 1.55 3.20
N LYS A 157 7.98 2.71 3.68
CA LYS A 157 8.17 3.91 2.87
C LYS A 157 8.97 3.61 1.60
N LYS A 158 10.13 2.94 1.72
CA LYS A 158 10.94 2.58 0.55
C LYS A 158 10.22 1.61 -0.39
N ALA A 159 9.47 0.65 0.13
CA ALA A 159 8.65 -0.24 -0.69
C ALA A 159 7.59 0.54 -1.50
N ILE A 160 6.89 1.49 -0.86
CA ILE A 160 5.92 2.38 -1.53
C ILE A 160 6.59 3.17 -2.64
N GLN A 161 7.75 3.78 -2.37
CA GLN A 161 8.52 4.54 -3.36
C GLN A 161 8.97 3.67 -4.55
N ILE A 162 9.45 2.45 -4.30
CA ILE A 162 9.87 1.50 -5.35
C ILE A 162 8.71 1.14 -6.29
N MET A 163 7.50 1.02 -5.75
CA MET A 163 6.30 0.71 -6.53
C MET A 163 5.70 1.94 -7.25
N GLY A 164 6.35 3.10 -7.19
CA GLY A 164 5.87 4.32 -7.86
C GLY A 164 4.92 5.17 -7.01
N GLY A 165 4.99 5.04 -5.69
CA GLY A 165 4.30 5.88 -4.71
C GLY A 165 2.90 5.39 -4.33
N THR A 166 2.32 6.02 -3.30
CA THR A 166 1.09 5.55 -2.64
C THR A 166 -0.06 5.38 -3.63
N LYS A 167 -0.30 6.37 -4.49
CA LYS A 167 -1.40 6.31 -5.46
C LYS A 167 -1.31 5.12 -6.41
N THR A 168 -0.10 4.83 -6.90
CA THR A 168 0.16 3.68 -7.80
C THR A 168 -0.10 2.36 -7.08
N VAL A 169 0.41 2.26 -5.87
CA VAL A 169 0.25 1.09 -5.00
C VAL A 169 -1.22 0.83 -4.67
N VAL A 170 -1.94 1.84 -4.20
CA VAL A 170 -3.36 1.74 -3.85
C VAL A 170 -4.19 1.32 -5.06
N ASN A 171 -3.94 1.91 -6.23
CA ASN A 171 -4.61 1.52 -7.47
C ASN A 171 -4.33 0.06 -7.86
N ALA A 172 -3.09 -0.40 -7.72
CA ALA A 172 -2.72 -1.78 -8.02
C ALA A 172 -3.41 -2.78 -7.09
N ILE A 173 -3.42 -2.50 -5.77
CA ILE A 173 -4.07 -3.36 -4.77
C ILE A 173 -5.59 -3.39 -5.01
N THR A 174 -6.23 -2.24 -5.19
CA THR A 174 -7.69 -2.14 -5.36
C THR A 174 -8.15 -2.79 -6.66
N THR A 175 -7.41 -2.63 -7.75
CA THR A 175 -7.69 -3.30 -9.02
C THR A 175 -7.56 -4.82 -8.89
N ALA A 176 -6.48 -5.30 -8.27
CA ALA A 176 -6.31 -6.72 -8.02
C ALA A 176 -7.39 -7.27 -7.08
N PHE A 177 -7.76 -6.53 -6.03
CA PHE A 177 -8.83 -6.90 -5.10
C PHE A 177 -10.17 -7.04 -5.82
N LYS A 178 -10.60 -6.02 -6.60
CA LYS A 178 -11.82 -6.08 -7.42
C LYS A 178 -11.84 -7.31 -8.31
N HIS A 179 -10.73 -7.55 -9.00
CA HIS A 179 -10.61 -8.72 -9.87
C HIS A 179 -10.79 -10.04 -9.09
N GLN A 180 -10.18 -10.19 -7.91
CA GLN A 180 -10.36 -11.40 -7.10
C GLN A 180 -11.78 -11.53 -6.54
N ARG A 181 -12.45 -10.43 -6.18
CA ARG A 181 -13.85 -10.45 -5.73
C ARG A 181 -14.80 -10.87 -6.86
N ASN A 182 -14.56 -10.39 -8.09
CA ASN A 182 -15.32 -10.79 -9.27
C ASN A 182 -15.15 -12.29 -9.61
N LEU A 183 -14.06 -12.94 -9.14
CA LEU A 183 -13.85 -14.37 -9.24
C LEU A 183 -14.54 -15.19 -8.13
N GLY A 184 -15.32 -14.53 -7.25
CA GLY A 184 -16.06 -15.19 -6.16
C GLY A 184 -15.23 -15.45 -4.89
N TYR A 185 -13.98 -14.98 -4.80
CA TYR A 185 -13.19 -15.13 -3.57
C TYR A 185 -13.76 -14.28 -2.44
N SER A 186 -13.79 -14.82 -1.21
CA SER A 186 -14.11 -14.05 0.01
C SER A 186 -13.18 -12.83 0.17
N ARG A 187 -13.62 -11.81 0.90
CA ARG A 187 -12.84 -10.57 1.10
C ARG A 187 -11.42 -10.83 1.60
N ALA A 188 -11.28 -11.68 2.62
CA ALA A 188 -9.99 -12.08 3.17
C ALA A 188 -9.08 -12.79 2.13
N ASN A 189 -9.65 -13.67 1.31
CA ASN A 189 -8.89 -14.35 0.25
C ASN A 189 -8.55 -13.40 -0.90
N ALA A 190 -9.45 -12.50 -1.26
CA ALA A 190 -9.26 -11.52 -2.31
C ALA A 190 -8.14 -10.54 -1.97
N ILE A 191 -8.12 -9.99 -0.74
CA ILE A 191 -7.03 -9.09 -0.31
C ILE A 191 -5.70 -9.81 -0.22
N LYS A 192 -5.67 -11.04 0.33
CA LYS A 192 -4.44 -11.86 0.38
C LYS A 192 -3.88 -12.12 -1.02
N ARG A 193 -4.74 -12.44 -1.99
CA ARG A 193 -4.34 -12.65 -3.39
C ARG A 193 -3.90 -11.35 -4.05
N ALA A 194 -4.59 -10.23 -3.81
CA ALA A 194 -4.20 -8.91 -4.30
C ALA A 194 -2.79 -8.53 -3.83
N LEU A 195 -2.49 -8.69 -2.54
CA LEU A 195 -1.17 -8.43 -1.98
C LEU A 195 -0.09 -9.36 -2.55
N ASN A 196 -0.42 -10.62 -2.82
CA ASN A 196 0.47 -11.57 -3.49
C ASN A 196 0.79 -11.19 -4.94
N VAL A 197 -0.13 -10.49 -5.62
CA VAL A 197 0.13 -9.93 -6.96
C VAL A 197 1.02 -8.71 -6.85
N THR A 198 0.70 -7.76 -5.96
CA THR A 198 1.44 -6.49 -5.87
C THR A 198 2.86 -6.65 -5.34
N LYS A 199 3.11 -7.60 -4.42
CA LYS A 199 4.46 -7.85 -3.89
C LYS A 199 5.48 -8.26 -4.96
N LYS A 200 5.04 -8.73 -6.14
CA LYS A 200 5.94 -9.09 -7.25
C LYS A 200 6.71 -7.89 -7.82
N ALA A 201 6.23 -6.67 -7.57
CA ALA A 201 6.91 -5.44 -7.95
C ALA A 201 8.04 -5.06 -6.97
N LEU A 202 8.18 -5.76 -5.84
CA LEU A 202 9.15 -5.45 -4.80
C LEU A 202 10.37 -6.38 -4.88
N PRO A 203 11.59 -5.84 -4.63
CA PRO A 203 12.74 -6.68 -4.31
C PRO A 203 12.48 -7.55 -3.08
N ALA A 204 13.07 -8.74 -3.06
CA ALA A 204 12.81 -9.75 -2.03
C ALA A 204 12.98 -9.23 -0.59
N GLU A 205 13.92 -8.31 -0.36
CA GLU A 205 14.17 -7.71 0.94
C GLU A 205 13.00 -6.85 1.49
N TYR A 206 12.16 -6.29 0.62
CA TYR A 206 11.00 -5.46 1.01
C TYR A 206 9.71 -6.27 1.14
N VAL A 207 9.64 -7.43 0.49
CA VAL A 207 8.42 -8.27 0.45
C VAL A 207 7.93 -8.62 1.85
N LYS A 208 8.83 -8.95 2.79
CA LYS A 208 8.44 -9.31 4.16
C LYS A 208 7.76 -8.13 4.89
N TYR A 209 8.35 -6.93 4.82
CA TYR A 209 7.81 -5.75 5.48
C TYR A 209 6.48 -5.32 4.88
N TRP A 210 6.37 -5.45 3.56
CA TRP A 210 5.13 -5.23 2.83
C TRP A 210 4.03 -6.18 3.30
N MET A 211 4.28 -7.49 3.28
CA MET A 211 3.28 -8.46 3.71
C MET A 211 2.92 -8.32 5.19
N GLU A 212 3.90 -8.04 6.06
CA GLU A 212 3.68 -7.78 7.47
C GLU A 212 2.75 -6.58 7.69
N PHE A 213 2.96 -5.46 6.99
CA PHE A 213 2.15 -4.24 7.14
C PHE A 213 0.65 -4.49 6.94
N PHE A 214 0.27 -5.23 5.89
CA PHE A 214 -1.14 -5.58 5.66
C PHE A 214 -1.64 -6.77 6.47
N SER A 215 -0.73 -7.55 7.04
CA SER A 215 -1.08 -8.65 7.94
C SER A 215 -1.28 -8.18 9.38
N LEU A 216 -0.97 -6.94 9.72
CA LEU A 216 -1.33 -6.32 10.99
C LEU A 216 -2.85 -6.42 11.14
N GLY A 217 -3.30 -7.31 12.03
CA GLY A 217 -4.63 -7.93 11.99
C GLY A 217 -5.85 -7.00 12.04
N GLY A 218 -5.67 -5.69 12.26
CA GLY A 218 -6.74 -4.69 12.18
C GLY A 218 -7.08 -4.25 10.75
N VAL A 219 -6.13 -4.26 9.81
CA VAL A 219 -6.40 -3.83 8.41
C VAL A 219 -7.36 -4.80 7.74
N VAL A 220 -7.21 -6.10 7.96
CA VAL A 220 -8.12 -7.09 7.40
C VAL A 220 -9.43 -7.11 8.18
N LYS A 221 -9.41 -7.23 9.52
CA LYS A 221 -10.62 -7.43 10.32
C LYS A 221 -11.55 -6.23 10.44
N GLY A 222 -11.03 -5.00 10.37
CA GLY A 222 -11.87 -3.81 10.48
C GLY A 222 -12.34 -3.24 9.13
N CYS A 223 -11.87 -3.81 8.02
CA CYS A 223 -12.26 -3.41 6.67
C CYS A 223 -12.92 -4.50 5.82
N PHE A 224 -12.75 -5.79 6.16
CA PHE A 224 -13.17 -6.94 5.37
C PHE A 224 -13.80 -8.04 6.22
#